data_AF-A0A9P9S5T4-F1
#
_entry.id   AF-A0A9P9S5T4-F1
#
_cell.length_a   1.000
_cell.length_b   1.000
_cell.length_c   1.000
_cell.angle_alpha   90.00
_cell.angle_beta   90.00
_cell.angle_gamma   90.00
#
_symmetry.space_group_name_H-M   'P 1'
#
loop_
_entity.id
_entity.type
_entity.pdbx_description
1 polymer ?
#
loop_
_entity_poly.entity_id
_entity_poly.type
_entity_poly.pdbx_seq_one_letter_code
_entity_poly.pdbx_strand_id
1 'polypeptide(L)'
;MPEPSEPGNISSLPPKPPNLEQDTEDGSPPLKRPRTRAPPRPATSTANADIPNSASELPTSDTPAQVHRFSIQPVNRFRGASATIKRPREVAHFSYDDNHEYQEDESGINYFVPPPMGADLKEGFSSFRHYEDKEDPHLDSLLKALMDKEKQEGSEKKVKGDFVTWRGMMTKPFLRCVADWIKIMTAPFDNFAEFSMFATFYDGTIYIEEDFSSRAAERAAEGNRPPPRYQHPDQQSREMMTYWGYKFETLALIPTPPASTPRDQIEKYQRSVVSNHAQHCSIVNTSFGSHSLILGGEVDGLLAPKPSDPETPIQWAELKTSEELPPPHQQQHRDILKFERKLLKFWAQSFLLGVPKIIVGFRSKNGILRSLQTFNTHEIPGMVRRGTGCWDGNVCINFATSFLAWLKETIKDQGVYSVVLRKKSGVVEVRRVKEEGTGAIVSEEFLAWRRQGADGTVKEREDVTAQENENVPKKPNEGQAEKA
;
A
#
# COMPACT_ATOMS: atom_id res chain seq x y z
N MET A 1 48.51 22.43 -28.13
CA MET A 1 49.71 22.92 -27.40
C MET A 1 49.44 24.39 -27.08
N PRO A 2 49.16 24.76 -25.83
CA PRO A 2 49.66 24.17 -24.58
C PRO A 2 48.64 23.30 -23.83
N GLU A 3 49.17 22.50 -22.92
CA GLU A 3 48.52 21.56 -21.99
C GLU A 3 48.35 22.17 -20.57
N PRO A 4 47.64 21.52 -19.63
CA PRO A 4 46.71 22.16 -18.70
C PRO A 4 47.19 22.25 -17.25
N SER A 5 46.46 23.02 -16.43
CA SER A 5 46.58 23.06 -14.98
C SER A 5 45.22 22.80 -14.30
N GLU A 6 45.08 21.62 -13.71
CA GLU A 6 44.24 21.31 -12.54
C GLU A 6 45.17 21.20 -11.31
N PRO A 7 44.73 21.26 -10.02
CA PRO A 7 43.45 20.74 -9.51
C PRO A 7 42.77 21.59 -8.40
N GLY A 8 41.51 21.25 -8.07
CA GLY A 8 40.79 21.90 -6.96
C GLY A 8 39.58 21.11 -6.46
N ASN A 9 39.86 20.09 -5.66
CA ASN A 9 38.89 19.29 -4.90
C ASN A 9 38.31 20.12 -3.74
N ILE A 10 36.99 20.34 -3.68
CA ILE A 10 36.33 21.04 -2.55
C ILE A 10 35.28 20.11 -1.94
N SER A 11 35.74 19.32 -0.98
CA SER A 11 34.92 18.71 0.08
C SER A 11 34.88 19.69 1.24
N SER A 12 33.69 20.20 1.59
CA SER A 12 33.52 21.07 2.76
C SER A 12 32.27 20.67 3.55
N LEU A 13 32.49 19.80 4.55
CA LEU A 13 31.60 19.59 5.69
C LEU A 13 31.77 20.75 6.70
N PRO A 14 30.71 21.23 7.37
CA PRO A 14 30.84 22.19 8.46
C PRO A 14 31.30 21.54 9.78
N PRO A 15 32.01 22.28 10.66
CA PRO A 15 32.61 21.74 11.88
C PRO A 15 31.62 21.56 13.04
N LYS A 16 31.94 20.60 13.90
CA LYS A 16 31.24 20.23 15.14
C LYS A 16 31.46 21.29 16.25
N PRO A 17 30.44 21.71 17.01
CA PRO A 17 30.63 22.60 18.17
C PRO A 17 31.14 21.83 19.41
N PRO A 18 31.85 22.51 20.33
CA PRO A 18 32.59 21.88 21.43
C PRO A 18 31.70 21.48 22.61
N ASN A 19 32.22 20.48 23.33
CA ASN A 19 31.72 19.95 24.60
C ASN A 19 31.87 21.00 25.71
N LEU A 20 30.82 21.24 26.51
CA LEU A 20 30.93 21.96 27.77
C LEU A 20 30.31 21.11 28.88
N GLU A 21 31.16 20.69 29.82
CA GLU A 21 30.79 20.07 31.07
C GLU A 21 30.40 21.13 32.11
N GLN A 22 29.38 20.77 32.88
CA GLN A 22 29.02 21.11 34.27
C GLN A 22 29.55 22.41 34.90
N ASP A 23 28.61 23.26 35.32
CA ASP A 23 28.71 23.98 36.59
C ASP A 23 27.33 24.13 37.24
N THR A 24 27.36 24.22 38.57
CA THR A 24 26.34 23.91 39.57
C THR A 24 25.29 24.99 39.86
N GLU A 25 24.25 24.57 40.59
CA GLU A 25 23.07 25.26 41.14
C GLU A 25 23.27 26.66 41.73
N ASP A 26 22.29 27.57 41.57
CA ASP A 26 21.29 27.96 42.60
C ASP A 26 20.41 29.17 42.14
N GLY A 27 19.15 29.23 42.60
CA GLY A 27 18.33 30.46 42.64
C GLY A 27 17.06 30.55 41.77
N SER A 28 15.91 30.09 42.29
CA SER A 28 14.54 30.31 41.74
C SER A 28 14.04 31.76 41.93
N PRO A 29 12.99 32.27 41.22
CA PRO A 29 11.58 31.94 41.54
C PRO A 29 10.59 31.87 40.33
N PRO A 30 9.39 31.27 40.50
CA PRO A 30 8.46 30.99 39.40
C PRO A 30 7.38 32.08 39.20
N LEU A 31 7.17 32.49 37.94
CA LEU A 31 6.07 33.39 37.55
C LEU A 31 4.83 32.60 37.06
N LYS A 32 3.72 32.79 37.78
CA LYS A 32 2.36 32.30 37.52
C LYS A 32 1.66 33.06 36.39
N ARG A 33 0.79 32.38 35.63
CA ARG A 33 -0.48 32.90 35.02
C ARG A 33 -1.28 31.74 34.36
N PRO A 34 -2.60 31.85 34.12
CA PRO A 34 -3.66 31.67 35.13
C PRO A 34 -4.66 30.54 34.78
N ARG A 35 -5.31 30.00 35.83
CA ARG A 35 -6.42 29.03 35.76
C ARG A 35 -7.72 29.69 35.31
N THR A 36 -8.34 29.19 34.25
CA THR A 36 -9.72 29.52 33.86
C THR A 36 -10.74 28.65 34.60
N ARG A 37 -11.76 29.31 35.13
CA ARG A 37 -12.82 28.82 36.03
C ARG A 37 -13.97 28.22 35.21
N ALA A 38 -14.37 26.98 35.51
CA ALA A 38 -15.56 26.36 34.95
C ALA A 38 -16.83 26.80 35.71
N PRO A 39 -17.99 26.99 35.04
CA PRO A 39 -19.25 27.31 35.71
C PRO A 39 -19.95 26.05 36.29
N PRO A 40 -20.82 26.20 37.31
CA PRO A 40 -21.34 25.09 38.11
C PRO A 40 -22.57 24.40 37.49
N ARG A 41 -22.72 23.10 37.80
CA ARG A 41 -23.94 22.30 37.59
C ARG A 41 -24.97 22.56 38.71
N PRO A 42 -26.28 22.57 38.42
CA PRO A 42 -27.30 22.33 39.43
C PRO A 42 -27.71 20.84 39.47
N ALA A 43 -28.16 20.39 40.65
CA ALA A 43 -28.49 19.00 40.98
C ALA A 43 -30.01 18.72 40.97
N THR A 44 -30.34 17.50 40.52
CA THR A 44 -31.42 16.57 40.92
C THR A 44 -32.89 17.00 41.00
N SER A 45 -33.74 16.27 40.26
CA SER A 45 -35.04 15.79 40.74
C SER A 45 -35.35 14.39 40.20
N THR A 46 -35.75 13.51 41.11
CA THR A 46 -36.27 12.14 40.95
C THR A 46 -37.63 12.10 40.26
N ALA A 47 -37.87 11.12 39.39
CA ALA A 47 -39.20 10.54 39.16
C ALA A 47 -39.07 9.12 38.56
N ASN A 48 -39.57 8.14 39.32
CA ASN A 48 -39.84 6.77 38.88
C ASN A 48 -40.99 6.76 37.86
N ALA A 49 -40.90 5.90 36.85
CA ALA A 49 -42.06 5.37 36.15
C ALA A 49 -41.72 3.99 35.56
N ASP A 50 -42.32 2.96 36.17
CA ASP A 50 -42.40 1.58 35.69
C ASP A 50 -43.25 1.49 34.41
N ILE A 51 -42.76 0.78 33.38
CA ILE A 51 -43.61 0.12 32.35
C ILE A 51 -42.94 -1.22 31.97
N PRO A 52 -43.69 -2.34 31.90
CA PRO A 52 -43.13 -3.68 31.95
C PRO A 52 -42.74 -4.27 30.60
N ASN A 53 -41.88 -5.27 30.73
CA ASN A 53 -41.23 -6.14 29.77
C ASN A 53 -42.24 -6.99 28.94
N SER A 54 -41.98 -7.14 27.64
CA SER A 54 -42.58 -8.15 26.77
C SER A 54 -41.48 -8.65 25.83
N ALA A 55 -40.78 -9.67 26.31
CA ALA A 55 -39.74 -10.38 25.58
C ALA A 55 -40.39 -11.46 24.70
N SER A 56 -40.09 -11.44 23.41
CA SER A 56 -40.18 -12.61 22.52
C SER A 56 -38.75 -13.06 22.26
N GLU A 57 -38.22 -13.93 23.13
CA GLU A 57 -36.92 -14.56 22.93
C GLU A 57 -37.02 -15.63 21.83
N LEU A 58 -36.39 -15.35 20.68
CA LEU A 58 -35.86 -16.37 19.78
C LEU A 58 -34.47 -16.77 20.30
N PRO A 59 -34.08 -18.06 20.24
CA PRO A 59 -32.80 -18.49 20.80
C PRO A 59 -31.65 -18.00 19.91
N THR A 60 -30.95 -16.95 20.32
CA THR A 60 -29.62 -16.63 19.78
C THR A 60 -28.59 -17.46 20.55
N SER A 61 -27.91 -18.36 19.87
CA SER A 61 -26.65 -18.92 20.36
C SER A 61 -25.56 -17.85 20.27
N ASP A 62 -25.63 -16.82 21.10
CA ASP A 62 -24.61 -15.77 21.19
C ASP A 62 -23.44 -16.27 22.06
N THR A 63 -22.55 -17.05 21.45
CA THR A 63 -21.17 -17.07 21.94
C THR A 63 -20.54 -15.77 21.43
N PRO A 64 -20.14 -14.81 22.28
CA PRO A 64 -19.58 -13.55 21.81
C PRO A 64 -18.32 -13.85 20.98
N ALA A 65 -18.34 -13.45 19.71
CA ALA A 65 -17.25 -13.69 18.76
C ALA A 65 -15.90 -13.28 19.39
N GLN A 66 -14.95 -14.22 19.42
CA GLN A 66 -13.63 -14.00 20.02
C GLN A 66 -12.93 -12.82 19.35
N VAL A 67 -12.47 -11.85 20.16
CA VAL A 67 -11.75 -10.66 19.68
C VAL A 67 -10.25 -10.83 19.91
N HIS A 68 -9.49 -10.96 18.83
CA HIS A 68 -8.03 -11.00 18.87
C HIS A 68 -7.47 -9.58 18.77
N ARG A 69 -6.37 -9.30 19.48
CA ARG A 69 -5.79 -7.95 19.57
C ARG A 69 -4.28 -7.98 19.31
N PHE A 70 -3.79 -7.05 18.48
CA PHE A 70 -2.37 -6.83 18.24
C PHE A 70 -2.00 -5.38 18.57
N SER A 71 -1.15 -5.19 19.58
CA SER A 71 -0.75 -3.85 20.03
C SER A 71 0.37 -3.27 19.14
N ILE A 72 0.21 -2.05 18.65
CA ILE A 72 1.28 -1.34 17.91
C ILE A 72 2.31 -0.76 18.88
N GLN A 73 1.87 -0.37 20.08
CA GLN A 73 2.72 0.19 21.11
C GLN A 73 3.21 -0.88 22.10
N PRO A 74 4.42 -0.73 22.67
CA PRO A 74 5.41 0.32 22.37
C PRO A 74 6.16 0.04 21.05
N VAL A 75 6.31 1.06 20.20
CA VAL A 75 7.01 0.93 18.88
C VAL A 75 8.44 0.40 19.01
N ASN A 76 9.09 0.66 20.14
CA ASN A 76 10.45 0.20 20.42
C ASN A 76 10.61 -1.32 20.35
N ARG A 77 9.53 -2.10 20.50
CA ARG A 77 9.56 -3.57 20.37
C ARG A 77 9.96 -4.07 18.98
N PHE A 78 9.87 -3.20 17.97
CA PHE A 78 10.21 -3.50 16.59
C PHE A 78 11.56 -2.90 16.15
N ARG A 79 12.29 -2.24 17.07
CA ARG A 79 13.63 -1.74 16.77
C ARG A 79 14.61 -2.90 16.66
N GLY A 80 15.64 -2.72 15.82
CA GLY A 80 16.74 -3.66 15.69
C GLY A 80 17.13 -3.90 14.23
N ALA A 81 17.77 -5.04 13.99
CA ALA A 81 18.04 -5.52 12.65
C ALA A 81 16.72 -5.69 11.88
N SER A 82 16.72 -5.31 10.60
CA SER A 82 15.57 -5.52 9.73
C SER A 82 15.35 -7.01 9.53
N ALA A 83 14.09 -7.44 9.54
CA ALA A 83 13.70 -8.75 9.04
C ALA A 83 14.11 -8.91 7.57
N THR A 84 14.37 -10.16 7.18
CA THR A 84 14.69 -10.52 5.80
C THR A 84 13.51 -10.22 4.89
N ILE A 85 13.78 -9.54 3.78
CA ILE A 85 12.76 -9.24 2.76
C ILE A 85 13.23 -9.79 1.43
N LYS A 86 12.35 -10.47 0.71
CA LYS A 86 12.60 -10.80 -0.69
C LYS A 86 12.24 -9.60 -1.55
N ARG A 87 13.06 -9.35 -2.56
CA ARG A 87 12.77 -8.30 -3.54
C ARG A 87 11.45 -8.65 -4.26
N PRO A 88 10.51 -7.69 -4.42
CA PRO A 88 9.31 -7.89 -5.22
C PRO A 88 9.66 -8.29 -6.65
N ARG A 89 9.01 -9.34 -7.15
CA ARG A 89 9.13 -9.82 -8.53
C ARG A 89 7.76 -9.83 -9.17
N GLU A 90 7.60 -9.20 -10.32
CA GLU A 90 6.35 -9.24 -11.08
C GLU A 90 6.05 -10.69 -11.46
N VAL A 91 4.85 -11.15 -11.12
CA VAL A 91 4.34 -12.46 -11.47
C VAL A 91 3.23 -12.34 -12.52
N ALA A 92 2.34 -11.36 -12.41
CA ALA A 92 1.28 -11.12 -13.38
C ALA A 92 1.08 -9.61 -13.57
N HIS A 93 0.35 -9.21 -14.59
CA HIS A 93 -0.03 -7.83 -14.84
C HIS A 93 -1.35 -7.79 -15.59
N PHE A 94 -1.97 -6.61 -15.64
CA PHE A 94 -3.11 -6.31 -16.50
C PHE A 94 -3.23 -4.79 -16.66
N SER A 95 -4.08 -4.35 -17.59
CA SER A 95 -4.35 -2.94 -17.83
C SER A 95 -5.84 -2.64 -17.76
N TYR A 96 -6.19 -1.40 -17.42
CA TYR A 96 -7.50 -0.81 -17.69
C TYR A 96 -7.36 0.18 -18.84
N ASP A 97 -8.32 0.18 -19.76
CA ASP A 97 -8.31 1.10 -20.91
C ASP A 97 -8.97 2.46 -20.59
N ASP A 98 -9.16 3.28 -21.63
CA ASP A 98 -9.77 4.62 -21.52
C ASP A 98 -11.24 4.62 -21.06
N ASN A 99 -11.91 3.46 -21.07
CA ASN A 99 -13.25 3.24 -20.55
C ASN A 99 -13.24 2.55 -19.18
N HIS A 100 -12.04 2.29 -18.64
CA HIS A 100 -11.80 1.51 -17.43
C HIS A 100 -12.27 0.04 -17.56
N GLU A 101 -12.13 -0.54 -18.75
CA GLU A 101 -12.40 -1.94 -19.00
C GLU A 101 -11.12 -2.77 -18.86
N TYR A 102 -11.22 -3.97 -18.27
CA TYR A 102 -10.10 -4.87 -18.03
C TYR A 102 -9.52 -5.40 -19.34
N GLN A 103 -8.20 -5.27 -19.50
CA GLN A 103 -7.41 -5.78 -20.61
C GLN A 103 -6.29 -6.70 -20.06
N GLU A 104 -6.19 -7.91 -20.59
CA GLU A 104 -5.15 -8.90 -20.24
C GLU A 104 -3.83 -8.58 -20.99
N ASP A 105 -3.34 -7.35 -20.87
CA ASP A 105 -2.16 -6.89 -21.58
C ASP A 105 -1.42 -5.74 -20.86
N GLU A 106 -0.42 -5.19 -21.55
CA GLU A 106 0.40 -4.07 -21.11
C GLU A 106 0.03 -2.73 -21.80
N SER A 107 -1.16 -2.63 -22.38
CA SER A 107 -1.59 -1.44 -23.14
C SER A 107 -1.66 -0.16 -22.29
N GLY A 108 -1.86 -0.30 -20.97
CA GLY A 108 -1.88 0.82 -20.02
C GLY A 108 -0.50 1.37 -19.64
N ILE A 109 0.60 0.77 -20.13
CA ILE A 109 1.95 1.22 -19.79
C ILE A 109 2.26 2.56 -20.44
N ASN A 110 2.68 3.52 -19.60
CA ASN A 110 3.23 4.80 -20.06
C ASN A 110 4.71 4.94 -19.70
N TYR A 111 5.39 5.85 -20.39
CA TYR A 111 6.81 6.13 -20.27
C TYR A 111 7.06 7.54 -19.79
N PHE A 112 8.00 7.68 -18.86
CA PHE A 112 8.37 8.97 -18.30
C PHE A 112 9.04 9.88 -19.32
N VAL A 113 8.56 11.11 -19.39
CA VAL A 113 9.20 12.23 -20.07
C VAL A 113 9.23 13.44 -19.12
N PRO A 114 10.28 14.28 -19.14
CA PRO A 114 10.29 15.48 -18.33
C PRO A 114 9.08 16.40 -18.64
N PRO A 115 8.24 16.73 -17.66
CA PRO A 115 7.14 17.68 -17.87
C PRO A 115 7.66 19.10 -18.11
N PRO A 116 6.89 19.97 -18.78
CA PRO A 116 7.24 21.37 -18.97
C PRO A 116 7.30 22.10 -17.62
N MET A 117 8.46 22.68 -17.29
CA MET A 117 8.63 23.49 -16.08
C MET A 117 7.82 24.78 -16.18
N GLY A 118 7.21 25.19 -15.07
CA GLY A 118 6.30 26.33 -15.03
C GLY A 118 4.86 26.00 -15.46
N ALA A 119 4.54 24.74 -15.79
CA ALA A 119 3.18 24.33 -16.08
C ALA A 119 2.24 24.57 -14.89
N ASP A 120 1.02 25.03 -15.20
CA ASP A 120 -0.06 25.17 -14.22
C ASP A 120 -0.78 23.83 -14.07
N LEU A 121 -0.60 23.16 -12.93
CA LEU A 121 -1.24 21.88 -12.66
C LEU A 121 -2.77 21.99 -12.50
N LYS A 122 -3.35 23.20 -12.43
CA LYS A 122 -4.80 23.42 -12.42
C LYS A 122 -5.42 23.42 -13.82
N GLU A 123 -4.61 23.58 -14.86
CA GLU A 123 -5.11 23.68 -16.24
C GLU A 123 -5.81 22.39 -16.66
N GLY A 124 -7.00 22.52 -17.25
CA GLY A 124 -7.83 21.39 -17.71
C GLY A 124 -8.75 20.77 -16.65
N PHE A 125 -8.79 21.31 -15.42
CA PHE A 125 -9.61 20.77 -14.33
C PHE A 125 -11.10 20.65 -14.71
N SER A 126 -11.64 21.62 -15.45
CA SER A 126 -13.06 21.61 -15.88
C SER A 126 -13.40 20.49 -16.88
N SER A 127 -12.41 19.97 -17.60
CA SER A 127 -12.55 18.89 -18.57
C SER A 127 -12.06 17.55 -18.05
N PHE A 128 -11.74 17.45 -16.75
CA PHE A 128 -11.18 16.25 -16.16
C PHE A 128 -12.14 15.07 -16.28
N ARG A 129 -11.68 13.98 -16.92
CA ARG A 129 -12.41 12.71 -17.01
C ARG A 129 -12.11 11.87 -15.76
N HIS A 130 -12.90 12.09 -14.72
CA HIS A 130 -12.73 11.43 -13.43
C HIS A 130 -13.49 10.10 -13.35
N TYR A 131 -12.77 9.03 -13.09
CA TYR A 131 -13.28 7.70 -12.75
C TYR A 131 -13.23 7.48 -11.23
N GLU A 132 -14.30 6.93 -10.68
CA GLU A 132 -14.35 6.37 -9.32
C GLU A 132 -15.13 5.06 -9.34
N ASP A 133 -14.68 4.09 -8.53
CA ASP A 133 -15.40 2.84 -8.32
C ASP A 133 -16.82 3.12 -7.80
N LYS A 134 -17.82 2.69 -8.57
CA LYS A 134 -19.23 2.75 -8.17
C LYS A 134 -19.64 1.54 -7.35
N GLU A 135 -19.01 0.42 -7.60
CA GLU A 135 -19.25 -0.88 -6.99
C GLU A 135 -17.96 -1.36 -6.31
N ASP A 136 -18.07 -2.39 -5.46
CA ASP A 136 -16.92 -2.96 -4.79
C ASP A 136 -16.08 -3.74 -5.79
N PRO A 137 -14.83 -3.31 -6.09
CA PRO A 137 -13.99 -4.02 -7.05
C PRO A 137 -13.47 -5.37 -6.50
N HIS A 138 -13.63 -5.62 -5.19
CA HIS A 138 -13.12 -6.80 -4.50
C HIS A 138 -11.64 -7.08 -4.88
N LEU A 139 -11.23 -8.34 -4.89
CA LEU A 139 -9.96 -8.78 -5.46
C LEU A 139 -10.10 -9.26 -6.91
N ASP A 140 -11.25 -9.01 -7.55
CA ASP A 140 -11.66 -9.71 -8.77
C ASP A 140 -10.65 -9.61 -9.91
N SER A 141 -10.21 -8.39 -10.24
CA SER A 141 -9.24 -8.19 -11.34
C SER A 141 -7.86 -8.75 -11.01
N LEU A 142 -7.46 -8.75 -9.73
CA LEU A 142 -6.21 -9.37 -9.27
C LEU A 142 -6.29 -10.89 -9.40
N LEU A 143 -7.36 -11.50 -8.90
CA LEU A 143 -7.58 -12.94 -8.93
C LEU A 143 -7.76 -13.44 -10.37
N LYS A 144 -8.43 -12.66 -11.22
CA LYS A 144 -8.56 -12.93 -12.65
C LYS A 144 -7.19 -13.00 -13.33
N ALA A 145 -6.35 -11.99 -13.16
CA ALA A 145 -5.01 -11.97 -13.74
C ALA A 145 -4.12 -13.13 -13.23
N LEU A 146 -4.22 -13.49 -11.95
CA LEU A 146 -3.53 -14.66 -11.40
C LEU A 146 -4.03 -15.97 -12.03
N MET A 147 -5.35 -16.12 -12.14
CA MET A 147 -5.96 -17.30 -12.75
C MET A 147 -5.58 -17.43 -14.23
N ASP A 148 -5.61 -16.34 -15.00
CA ASP A 148 -5.29 -16.38 -16.43
C ASP A 148 -3.81 -16.74 -16.66
N LYS A 149 -2.90 -16.20 -15.83
CA LYS A 149 -1.51 -16.67 -15.79
C LYS A 149 -1.40 -18.17 -15.49
N GLU A 150 -2.14 -18.66 -14.48
CA GLU A 150 -2.12 -20.08 -14.11
C GLU A 150 -2.65 -20.98 -15.24
N LYS A 151 -3.64 -20.51 -16.01
CA LYS A 151 -4.15 -21.21 -17.20
C LYS A 151 -3.10 -21.27 -18.32
N GLN A 152 -2.36 -20.18 -18.55
CA GLN A 152 -1.34 -20.10 -19.60
C GLN A 152 -0.10 -20.94 -19.30
N GLU A 153 0.39 -20.90 -18.05
CA GLU A 153 1.64 -21.57 -17.65
C GLU A 153 1.45 -23.03 -17.21
N GLY A 154 0.21 -23.47 -17.04
CA GLY A 154 -0.17 -24.78 -16.54
C GLY A 154 -0.48 -24.78 -15.03
N SER A 155 -1.48 -25.57 -14.64
CA SER A 155 -2.01 -25.65 -13.26
C SER A 155 -1.01 -26.13 -12.21
N GLU A 156 0.17 -26.64 -12.61
CA GLU A 156 1.25 -26.99 -11.69
C GLU A 156 2.04 -25.77 -11.20
N LYS A 157 2.00 -24.65 -11.93
CA LYS A 157 2.70 -23.39 -11.59
C LYS A 157 1.81 -22.40 -10.85
N LYS A 158 0.99 -22.90 -9.92
CA LYS A 158 0.15 -22.04 -9.06
C LYS A 158 1.01 -21.02 -8.33
N VAL A 159 0.60 -19.76 -8.43
CA VAL A 159 1.24 -18.70 -7.65
C VAL A 159 0.80 -18.88 -6.20
N LYS A 160 1.73 -19.34 -5.36
CA LYS A 160 1.50 -19.54 -3.92
C LYS A 160 2.02 -18.34 -3.13
N GLY A 161 1.17 -17.83 -2.25
CA GLY A 161 1.51 -16.84 -1.24
C GLY A 161 0.73 -17.12 0.03
N ASP A 162 1.25 -16.71 1.18
CA ASP A 162 0.50 -16.79 2.45
C ASP A 162 -0.60 -15.73 2.49
N PHE A 163 -0.39 -14.61 1.80
CA PHE A 163 -1.31 -13.49 1.73
C PHE A 163 -1.50 -13.01 0.29
N VAL A 164 -2.73 -12.64 -0.06
CA VAL A 164 -3.08 -12.01 -1.34
C VAL A 164 -3.90 -10.76 -1.07
N THR A 165 -3.46 -9.60 -1.57
CA THR A 165 -4.18 -8.34 -1.38
C THR A 165 -3.72 -7.26 -2.36
N TRP A 166 -4.44 -6.15 -2.44
CA TRP A 166 -3.97 -4.94 -3.11
C TRP A 166 -2.92 -4.23 -2.24
N ARG A 167 -1.77 -3.85 -2.84
CA ARG A 167 -0.75 -2.97 -2.23
C ARG A 167 -1.38 -1.69 -1.71
N GLY A 168 -2.27 -1.14 -2.52
CA GLY A 168 -3.11 -0.05 -2.12
C GLY A 168 -4.53 -0.36 -2.50
N MET A 169 -5.36 -0.66 -1.51
CA MET A 169 -6.81 -0.74 -1.71
C MET A 169 -7.26 0.65 -2.19
N MET A 170 -7.83 0.65 -3.40
CA MET A 170 -8.04 1.82 -4.25
C MET A 170 -8.87 2.89 -3.54
N THR A 171 -8.30 3.92 -2.88
CA THR A 171 -8.74 5.33 -3.10
C THR A 171 -8.08 6.41 -2.25
N LYS A 172 -7.83 7.51 -2.97
CA LYS A 172 -7.47 8.88 -2.58
C LYS A 172 -5.98 9.16 -2.31
N PRO A 173 -5.27 9.69 -3.31
CA PRO A 173 -4.02 10.38 -3.07
C PRO A 173 -4.33 11.72 -2.40
N PHE A 174 -3.52 12.06 -1.41
CA PHE A 174 -3.46 13.38 -0.77
C PHE A 174 -4.51 13.73 0.31
N LEU A 175 -3.95 13.97 1.51
CA LEU A 175 -4.47 14.56 2.74
C LEU A 175 -5.37 13.78 3.72
N ARG A 176 -5.89 12.58 3.42
CA ARG A 176 -6.37 11.70 4.53
C ARG A 176 -6.46 10.20 4.26
N CYS A 177 -6.13 9.73 3.06
CA CYS A 177 -6.16 8.31 2.75
C CYS A 177 -4.77 7.94 2.23
N VAL A 178 -4.18 6.96 2.88
CA VAL A 178 -3.07 6.17 2.34
C VAL A 178 -3.63 4.78 2.35
N ALA A 179 -3.45 4.01 1.30
CA ALA A 179 -4.13 2.74 1.18
C ALA A 179 -3.72 1.72 2.29
N ASP A 180 -4.58 0.75 2.60
CA ASP A 180 -4.58 0.08 3.91
C ASP A 180 -3.36 -0.81 4.21
N TRP A 181 -2.77 -1.47 3.23
CA TRP A 181 -1.52 -2.21 3.45
C TRP A 181 -0.32 -1.28 3.76
N ILE A 182 -0.28 -0.10 3.11
CA ILE A 182 0.67 0.96 3.47
C ILE A 182 0.35 1.51 4.86
N LYS A 183 -0.93 1.64 5.25
CA LYS A 183 -1.27 2.02 6.63
C LYS A 183 -0.78 0.99 7.63
N ILE A 184 -0.85 -0.32 7.35
CA ILE A 184 -0.27 -1.34 8.22
C ILE A 184 1.23 -1.10 8.36
N MET A 185 1.97 -1.01 7.25
CA MET A 185 3.43 -0.85 7.29
C MET A 185 3.88 0.45 7.99
N THR A 186 3.10 1.52 7.86
CA THR A 186 3.42 2.86 8.39
C THR A 186 2.74 3.17 9.73
N ALA A 187 1.84 2.31 10.23
CA ALA A 187 1.09 2.48 11.46
C ALA A 187 1.96 2.82 12.70
N PRO A 188 3.20 2.32 12.85
CA PRO A 188 4.06 2.71 13.96
C PRO A 188 4.38 4.21 14.02
N PHE A 189 4.34 4.92 12.88
CA PHE A 189 4.72 6.32 12.76
C PHE A 189 3.60 7.23 12.21
N ASP A 190 2.50 6.66 11.70
CA ASP A 190 1.30 7.42 11.33
C ASP A 190 0.28 7.42 12.48
N ASN A 191 0.35 8.47 13.32
CA ASN A 191 -0.58 8.69 14.45
C ASN A 191 -2.05 8.84 14.03
N PHE A 192 -2.33 8.96 12.73
CA PHE A 192 -3.67 9.06 12.17
C PHE A 192 -4.06 7.81 11.37
N ALA A 193 -3.26 6.74 11.43
CA ALA A 193 -3.59 5.47 10.82
C ALA A 193 -4.93 4.94 11.36
N GLU A 194 -5.79 4.57 10.43
CA GLU A 194 -7.10 3.99 10.64
C GLU A 194 -7.46 3.18 9.40
N PHE A 195 -7.86 1.93 9.57
CA PHE A 195 -8.27 1.06 8.47
C PHE A 195 -9.32 0.06 8.94
N SER A 196 -10.18 -0.36 8.01
CA SER A 196 -11.15 -1.45 8.15
C SER A 196 -11.00 -2.34 6.93
N MET A 197 -10.74 -3.62 7.16
CA MET A 197 -10.54 -4.62 6.10
C MET A 197 -11.31 -5.89 6.43
N PHE A 198 -11.60 -6.66 5.40
CA PHE A 198 -12.04 -8.04 5.53
C PHE A 198 -10.92 -9.00 5.13
N ALA A 199 -10.87 -10.15 5.79
CA ALA A 199 -9.94 -11.21 5.49
C ALA A 199 -10.65 -12.57 5.49
N THR A 200 -10.25 -13.47 4.60
CA THR A 200 -10.74 -14.86 4.58
C THR A 200 -9.59 -15.82 4.29
N PHE A 201 -9.67 -17.02 4.84
CA PHE A 201 -8.68 -18.06 4.65
C PHE A 201 -9.21 -19.13 3.68
N TYR A 202 -8.52 -19.33 2.58
CA TYR A 202 -8.87 -20.32 1.56
C TYR A 202 -7.61 -20.89 0.89
N ASP A 203 -7.57 -22.22 0.70
CA ASP A 203 -6.46 -22.93 0.05
C ASP A 203 -5.07 -22.54 0.60
N GLY A 204 -4.94 -22.50 1.93
CA GLY A 204 -3.68 -22.15 2.61
C GLY A 204 -3.27 -20.67 2.51
N THR A 205 -4.12 -19.81 1.96
CA THR A 205 -3.86 -18.39 1.66
C THR A 205 -4.87 -17.50 2.38
N ILE A 206 -4.41 -16.37 2.92
CA ILE A 206 -5.27 -15.34 3.50
C ILE A 206 -5.48 -14.23 2.46
N TYR A 207 -6.72 -14.08 2.00
CA TYR A 207 -7.12 -13.01 1.10
C TYR A 207 -7.62 -11.83 1.92
N ILE A 208 -7.17 -10.62 1.60
CA ILE A 208 -7.52 -9.41 2.35
C ILE A 208 -8.04 -8.35 1.39
N GLU A 209 -9.24 -7.83 1.65
CA GLU A 209 -9.87 -6.73 0.92
C GLU A 209 -10.27 -5.55 1.83
N GLU A 210 -10.52 -4.38 1.24
CA GLU A 210 -10.94 -3.18 1.98
C GLU A 210 -12.41 -3.33 2.35
N ASP A 211 -12.81 -2.79 3.50
CA ASP A 211 -14.22 -2.61 3.81
C ASP A 211 -14.79 -1.43 2.99
N PHE A 212 -15.14 -1.73 1.73
CA PHE A 212 -15.68 -0.76 0.77
C PHE A 212 -16.91 -0.03 1.33
N SER A 213 -17.76 -0.73 2.06
CA SER A 213 -18.99 -0.18 2.64
C SER A 213 -18.71 0.90 3.67
N SER A 214 -17.78 0.64 4.60
CA SER A 214 -17.34 1.60 5.61
C SER A 214 -16.67 2.81 4.96
N ARG A 215 -15.81 2.58 3.96
CA ARG A 215 -15.16 3.63 3.18
C ARG A 215 -16.15 4.54 2.45
N ALA A 216 -17.15 3.95 1.79
CA ALA A 216 -18.20 4.69 1.10
C ALA A 216 -19.01 5.55 2.09
N ALA A 217 -19.34 4.99 3.26
CA ALA A 217 -20.01 5.71 4.34
C ALA A 217 -19.16 6.88 4.88
N GLU A 218 -17.86 6.68 5.11
CA GLU A 218 -16.94 7.73 5.53
C GLU A 218 -16.84 8.86 4.49
N ARG A 219 -16.81 8.51 3.21
CA ARG A 219 -16.80 9.48 2.10
C ARG A 219 -18.08 10.32 2.07
N ALA A 220 -19.24 9.68 2.18
CA ALA A 220 -20.53 10.37 2.27
C ALA A 220 -20.60 11.29 3.51
N ALA A 221 -20.12 10.81 4.66
CA ALA A 221 -20.07 11.62 5.89
C ALA A 221 -19.13 12.82 5.75
N GLU A 222 -18.01 12.69 5.02
CA GLU A 222 -17.11 13.81 4.72
C GLU A 222 -17.70 14.83 3.76
N GLY A 223 -18.39 14.39 2.70
CA GLY A 223 -19.06 15.28 1.75
C GLY A 223 -20.13 16.15 2.41
N ASN A 224 -20.77 15.62 3.45
CA ASN A 224 -21.79 16.32 4.24
C ASN A 224 -21.21 17.21 5.36
N ARG A 225 -19.89 17.26 5.54
CA ARG A 225 -19.31 18.15 6.57
C ARG A 225 -19.44 19.61 6.15
N PRO A 226 -19.93 20.50 7.03
CA PRO A 226 -19.97 21.92 6.73
C PRO A 226 -18.54 22.42 6.44
N PRO A 227 -18.38 23.33 5.47
CA PRO A 227 -17.08 23.90 5.17
C PRO A 227 -16.48 24.52 6.44
N PRO A 228 -15.15 24.44 6.64
CA PRO A 228 -14.52 25.01 7.81
C PRO A 228 -14.86 26.50 7.92
N ARG A 229 -15.14 26.98 9.14
CA ARG A 229 -15.52 28.39 9.43
C ARG A 229 -14.55 29.43 8.87
N TYR A 230 -13.31 29.03 8.59
CA TYR A 230 -12.30 29.83 7.93
C TYR A 230 -11.68 29.00 6.80
N GLN A 231 -11.94 29.41 5.56
CA GLN A 231 -11.14 29.00 4.41
C GLN A 231 -10.15 30.13 4.13
N HIS A 232 -8.85 29.81 4.13
CA HIS A 232 -7.86 30.79 3.69
C HIS A 232 -8.10 31.05 2.19
N PRO A 233 -8.01 32.29 1.69
CA PRO A 233 -8.22 32.60 0.26
C PRO A 233 -7.38 31.75 -0.70
N ASP A 234 -6.20 31.30 -0.24
CA ASP A 234 -5.27 30.47 -1.00
C ASP A 234 -5.50 28.95 -0.85
N GLN A 235 -6.50 28.54 -0.06
CA GLN A 235 -6.75 27.12 0.20
C GLN A 235 -7.50 26.49 -0.98
N GLN A 236 -6.78 25.69 -1.76
CA GLN A 236 -7.36 24.93 -2.87
C GLN A 236 -8.30 23.82 -2.40
N SER A 237 -9.29 23.48 -3.23
CA SER A 237 -10.21 22.38 -2.94
C SER A 237 -9.47 21.04 -2.90
N ARG A 238 -10.06 20.05 -2.22
CA ARG A 238 -9.50 18.69 -2.17
C ARG A 238 -9.42 18.07 -3.56
N GLU A 239 -10.46 18.26 -4.37
CA GLU A 239 -10.53 17.78 -5.75
C GLU A 239 -9.41 18.36 -6.61
N MET A 240 -9.11 19.66 -6.44
CA MET A 240 -7.99 20.30 -7.13
C MET A 240 -6.65 19.70 -6.70
N MET A 241 -6.46 19.44 -5.40
CA MET A 241 -5.24 18.80 -4.91
C MET A 241 -5.05 17.38 -5.45
N THR A 242 -6.14 16.63 -5.62
CA THR A 242 -6.12 15.31 -6.28
C THR A 242 -5.78 15.45 -7.76
N TYR A 243 -6.44 16.37 -8.46
CA TYR A 243 -6.22 16.63 -9.88
C TYR A 243 -4.77 16.99 -10.21
N TRP A 244 -4.08 17.71 -9.33
CA TRP A 244 -2.64 18.00 -9.52
C TRP A 244 -1.77 16.76 -9.70
N GLY A 245 -2.14 15.62 -9.10
CA GLY A 245 -1.47 14.34 -9.33
C GLY A 245 -1.66 13.87 -10.77
N TYR A 246 -2.91 13.69 -11.18
CA TYR A 246 -3.25 13.22 -12.53
C TYR A 246 -2.78 14.17 -13.63
N LYS A 247 -2.83 15.49 -13.41
CA LYS A 247 -2.28 16.46 -14.36
C LYS A 247 -0.77 16.34 -14.46
N PHE A 248 -0.07 16.11 -13.34
CA PHE A 248 1.37 15.89 -13.36
C PHE A 248 1.75 14.61 -14.11
N GLU A 249 1.01 13.52 -13.90
CA GLU A 249 1.14 12.27 -14.65
C GLU A 249 0.92 12.49 -16.15
N THR A 250 -0.18 13.16 -16.54
CA THR A 250 -0.48 13.49 -17.95
C THR A 250 0.64 14.32 -18.61
N LEU A 251 1.29 15.20 -17.85
CA LEU A 251 2.41 16.01 -18.35
C LEU A 251 3.74 15.24 -18.42
N ALA A 252 3.88 14.19 -17.63
CA ALA A 252 5.15 13.51 -17.41
C ALA A 252 5.18 12.07 -17.96
N LEU A 253 4.08 11.60 -18.55
CA LEU A 253 3.92 10.25 -19.06
C LEU A 253 3.35 10.26 -20.48
N ILE A 254 3.90 9.42 -21.35
CA ILE A 254 3.46 9.24 -22.73
C ILE A 254 3.32 7.73 -23.06
N PRO A 255 2.40 7.32 -23.96
CA PRO A 255 2.13 5.91 -24.22
C PRO A 255 3.20 5.21 -25.08
N THR A 256 4.22 5.94 -25.54
CA THR A 256 5.26 5.42 -26.43
C THR A 256 6.66 5.75 -25.91
N PRO A 257 7.69 4.91 -26.19
CA PRO A 257 9.03 5.16 -25.69
C PRO A 257 9.59 6.52 -26.16
N PRO A 258 10.10 7.38 -25.25
CA PRO A 258 10.51 8.74 -25.59
C PRO A 258 11.61 8.81 -26.67
N ALA A 259 12.46 7.79 -26.75
CA ALA A 259 13.53 7.72 -27.76
C ALA A 259 12.99 7.59 -29.19
N SER A 260 11.78 7.04 -29.37
CA SER A 260 11.13 6.84 -30.67
C SER A 260 10.00 7.83 -30.96
N THR A 261 9.68 8.72 -30.02
CA THR A 261 8.52 9.62 -30.13
C THR A 261 8.95 11.03 -30.54
N PRO A 262 8.48 11.55 -31.70
CA PRO A 262 8.73 12.93 -32.11
C PRO A 262 8.28 13.97 -31.08
N ARG A 263 9.00 15.10 -30.99
CA ARG A 263 8.73 16.14 -29.98
C ARG A 263 7.32 16.74 -30.07
N ASP A 264 6.84 16.98 -31.28
CA ASP A 264 5.48 17.47 -31.55
C ASP A 264 4.41 16.50 -31.05
N GLN A 265 4.66 15.19 -31.17
CA GLN A 265 3.78 14.16 -30.62
C GLN A 265 3.83 14.11 -29.09
N ILE A 266 5.01 14.28 -28.47
CA ILE A 266 5.15 14.41 -27.02
C ILE A 266 4.33 15.61 -26.51
N GLU A 267 4.48 16.78 -27.13
CA GLU A 267 3.71 17.97 -26.76
C GLU A 267 2.20 17.77 -26.92
N LYS A 268 1.77 17.02 -27.93
CA LYS A 268 0.36 16.66 -28.12
C LYS A 268 -0.16 15.82 -26.95
N TYR A 269 0.61 14.85 -26.47
CA TYR A 269 0.24 14.06 -25.28
C TYR A 269 0.17 14.93 -24.02
N GLN A 270 1.14 15.83 -23.81
CA GLN A 270 1.17 16.72 -22.64
C GLN A 270 0.00 17.72 -22.60
N ARG A 271 -0.61 18.01 -23.76
CA ARG A 271 -1.80 18.87 -23.88
C ARG A 271 -3.13 18.09 -23.88
N SER A 272 -3.07 16.77 -23.72
CA SER A 272 -4.27 15.93 -23.69
C SER A 272 -5.16 16.23 -22.49
N VAL A 273 -6.42 15.81 -22.62
CA VAL A 273 -7.38 15.88 -21.51
C VAL A 273 -6.94 14.88 -20.44
N VAL A 274 -6.84 15.37 -19.21
CA VAL A 274 -6.50 14.52 -18.06
C VAL A 274 -7.61 13.50 -17.81
N SER A 275 -7.21 12.25 -17.59
CA SER A 275 -8.09 11.12 -17.28
C SER A 275 -7.38 10.19 -16.31
N ASN A 276 -8.12 9.59 -15.37
CA ASN A 276 -7.62 8.51 -14.50
C ASN A 276 -8.33 7.17 -14.78
N HIS A 277 -8.91 7.00 -15.97
CA HIS A 277 -9.57 5.75 -16.37
C HIS A 277 -8.56 4.66 -16.71
N ALA A 278 -7.61 4.98 -17.60
CA ALA A 278 -6.59 4.05 -18.04
C ALA A 278 -5.52 3.89 -16.97
N GLN A 279 -5.18 2.64 -16.64
CA GLN A 279 -4.23 2.30 -15.58
C GLN A 279 -3.48 1.02 -15.94
N HIS A 280 -2.27 0.86 -15.41
CA HIS A 280 -1.54 -0.41 -15.50
C HIS A 280 -1.27 -0.96 -14.11
N CYS A 281 -1.62 -2.21 -13.89
CA CYS A 281 -1.47 -2.90 -12.62
C CYS A 281 -0.40 -3.97 -12.71
N SER A 282 0.58 -3.90 -11.80
CA SER A 282 1.60 -4.93 -11.61
C SER A 282 1.23 -5.78 -10.39
N ILE A 283 1.29 -7.11 -10.55
CA ILE A 283 1.09 -8.07 -9.47
C ILE A 283 2.45 -8.68 -9.15
N VAL A 284 2.94 -8.45 -7.93
CA VAL A 284 4.26 -8.89 -7.50
C VAL A 284 4.18 -9.96 -6.42
N ASN A 285 5.14 -10.87 -6.41
CA ASN A 285 5.44 -11.76 -5.29
C ASN A 285 6.60 -11.19 -4.48
N THR A 286 6.43 -11.12 -3.17
CA THR A 286 7.43 -10.67 -2.20
C THR A 286 7.34 -11.47 -0.90
N SER A 287 8.25 -11.24 0.05
CA SER A 287 8.14 -11.83 1.39
C SER A 287 8.69 -10.93 2.49
N PHE A 288 8.08 -11.04 3.67
CA PHE A 288 8.53 -10.42 4.92
C PHE A 288 8.81 -11.53 5.94
N GLY A 289 10.08 -11.71 6.28
CA GLY A 289 10.53 -12.88 7.04
C GLY A 289 10.17 -14.18 6.30
N SER A 290 9.48 -15.07 7.00
CA SER A 290 8.97 -16.34 6.45
C SER A 290 7.60 -16.23 5.76
N HIS A 291 7.01 -15.03 5.69
CA HIS A 291 5.65 -14.83 5.16
C HIS A 291 5.71 -14.29 3.74
N SER A 292 5.10 -15.00 2.80
CA SER A 292 5.01 -14.65 1.37
C SER A 292 3.74 -13.86 1.06
N LEU A 293 3.86 -12.84 0.21
CA LEU A 293 2.75 -11.96 -0.17
C LEU A 293 2.67 -11.83 -1.68
N ILE A 294 1.45 -11.90 -2.20
CA ILE A 294 1.09 -11.45 -3.55
C ILE A 294 0.40 -10.10 -3.42
N LEU A 295 1.01 -9.08 -4.02
CA LEU A 295 0.53 -7.70 -3.95
C LEU A 295 0.22 -7.21 -5.37
N GLY A 296 -1.03 -6.85 -5.62
CA GLY A 296 -1.41 -6.12 -6.83
C GLY A 296 -1.36 -4.62 -6.61
N GLY A 297 -0.95 -3.83 -7.59
CA GLY A 297 -1.16 -2.40 -7.52
C GLY A 297 -0.80 -1.66 -8.80
N GLU A 298 -1.41 -0.49 -8.94
CA GLU A 298 -1.13 0.46 -10.02
C GLU A 298 0.34 0.92 -9.97
N VAL A 299 0.94 1.05 -11.14
CA VAL A 299 2.26 1.64 -11.35
C VAL A 299 2.17 2.77 -12.37
N ASP A 300 2.75 3.93 -12.06
CA ASP A 300 2.51 5.15 -12.85
C ASP A 300 3.16 5.08 -14.24
N GLY A 301 4.40 4.57 -14.35
CA GLY A 301 5.04 4.38 -15.65
C GLY A 301 6.47 3.87 -15.61
N LEU A 302 7.10 3.79 -16.78
CA LEU A 302 8.45 3.24 -16.99
C LEU A 302 9.48 4.32 -17.35
N LEU A 303 10.71 4.15 -16.87
CA LEU A 303 11.87 4.95 -17.30
C LEU A 303 12.53 4.40 -18.56
N ALA A 304 12.35 3.11 -18.82
CA ALA A 304 12.88 2.38 -19.96
C ALA A 304 11.95 1.19 -20.26
N PRO A 305 11.94 0.68 -21.50
CA PRO A 305 11.20 -0.54 -21.84
C PRO A 305 11.50 -1.68 -20.87
N LYS A 306 10.50 -2.53 -20.61
CA LYS A 306 10.68 -3.70 -19.75
C LYS A 306 11.83 -4.56 -20.28
N PRO A 307 12.72 -5.06 -19.39
CA PRO A 307 13.80 -5.94 -19.82
C PRO A 307 13.21 -7.28 -20.30
N SER A 308 13.88 -7.90 -21.29
CA SER A 308 13.49 -9.24 -21.75
C SER A 308 13.88 -10.34 -20.76
N ASP A 309 14.87 -10.08 -19.91
CA ASP A 309 15.30 -10.98 -18.83
C ASP A 309 14.44 -10.75 -17.57
N PRO A 310 13.69 -11.76 -17.10
CA PRO A 310 12.88 -11.66 -15.89
C PRO A 310 13.67 -11.41 -14.59
N GLU A 311 14.97 -11.72 -14.56
CA GLU A 311 15.83 -11.45 -13.40
C GLU A 311 16.23 -9.97 -13.32
N THR A 312 16.17 -9.26 -14.45
CA THR A 312 16.51 -7.85 -14.53
C THR A 312 15.37 -7.01 -13.97
N PRO A 313 15.64 -6.09 -13.02
CA PRO A 313 14.59 -5.30 -12.41
C PRO A 313 13.94 -4.31 -13.37
N ILE A 314 12.61 -4.35 -13.43
CA ILE A 314 11.81 -3.38 -14.17
C ILE A 314 12.05 -1.97 -13.64
N GLN A 315 12.31 -1.02 -14.54
CA GLN A 315 12.60 0.37 -14.21
C GLN A 315 11.31 1.20 -14.05
N TRP A 316 10.43 0.76 -13.15
CA TRP A 316 9.24 1.51 -12.77
C TRP A 316 9.61 2.87 -12.19
N ALA A 317 8.73 3.85 -12.40
CA ALA A 317 8.77 5.16 -11.79
C ALA A 317 7.41 5.46 -11.13
N GLU A 318 7.47 5.91 -9.88
CA GLU A 318 6.30 6.45 -9.18
C GLU A 318 6.36 7.98 -9.27
N LEU A 319 5.30 8.62 -9.73
CA LEU A 319 5.15 10.06 -9.85
C LEU A 319 4.37 10.58 -8.64
N LYS A 320 4.87 11.68 -8.05
CA LYS A 320 4.23 12.34 -6.92
C LYS A 320 4.33 13.84 -7.07
N THR A 321 3.36 14.55 -6.50
CA THR A 321 3.46 16.01 -6.35
C THR A 321 3.60 16.42 -4.89
N SER A 322 4.36 17.48 -4.66
CA SER A 322 4.48 18.08 -3.33
C SER A 322 4.53 19.60 -3.45
N GLU A 323 4.04 20.28 -2.42
CA GLU A 323 4.39 21.68 -2.22
C GLU A 323 5.91 21.81 -2.04
N GLU A 324 6.51 22.81 -2.67
CA GLU A 324 7.93 23.13 -2.51
C GLU A 324 8.24 23.50 -1.05
N LEU A 325 9.43 23.12 -0.60
CA LEU A 325 9.94 23.62 0.66
C LEU A 325 10.32 25.10 0.49
N PRO A 326 10.20 25.92 1.55
CA PRO A 326 10.78 27.26 1.53
C PRO A 326 12.26 27.23 1.11
N PRO A 327 12.83 28.33 0.62
CA PRO A 327 14.26 28.40 0.36
C PRO A 327 15.09 28.02 1.60
N PRO A 328 16.27 27.38 1.47
CA PRO A 328 17.03 26.83 2.62
C PRO A 328 17.23 27.80 3.79
N HIS A 329 17.44 29.09 3.51
CA HIS A 329 17.62 30.13 4.54
C HIS A 329 16.34 30.47 5.33
N GLN A 330 15.16 30.04 4.87
CA GLN A 330 13.85 30.21 5.52
C GLN A 330 13.24 28.87 5.96
N GLN A 331 13.88 27.73 5.67
CA GLN A 331 13.35 26.42 6.03
C GLN A 331 13.32 26.25 7.53
N GLN A 332 12.15 25.93 8.07
CA GLN A 332 12.00 25.59 9.48
C GLN A 332 11.99 24.08 9.65
N HIS A 333 12.39 23.62 10.84
CA HIS A 333 12.37 22.20 11.18
C HIS A 333 11.01 21.53 10.92
N ARG A 334 9.89 22.26 11.14
CA ARG A 334 8.54 21.77 10.87
C ARG A 334 8.27 21.46 9.40
N ASP A 335 8.87 22.20 8.47
CA ASP A 335 8.66 22.04 7.03
C ASP A 335 9.35 20.77 6.55
N ILE A 336 10.59 20.56 7.02
CA ILE A 336 11.37 19.34 6.79
C ILE A 336 10.63 18.13 7.38
N LEU A 337 10.20 18.22 8.64
CA LEU A 337 9.45 17.15 9.32
C LEU A 337 8.15 16.77 8.57
N LYS A 338 7.41 17.77 8.06
CA LYS A 338 6.20 17.54 7.25
C LYS A 338 6.54 16.80 5.96
N PHE A 339 7.63 17.17 5.29
CA PHE A 339 8.07 16.50 4.06
C PHE A 339 8.57 15.08 4.33
N GLU A 340 9.41 14.87 5.35
CA GLU A 340 9.92 13.54 5.71
C GLU A 340 8.80 12.58 6.15
N ARG A 341 7.75 13.06 6.83
CA ARG A 341 6.54 12.26 7.09
C ARG A 341 5.79 11.87 5.81
N LYS A 342 5.85 12.69 4.76
CA LYS A 342 5.29 12.35 3.45
C LYS A 342 6.17 11.31 2.74
N LEU A 343 7.49 11.42 2.86
CA LEU A 343 8.44 10.45 2.31
C LEU A 343 8.21 9.04 2.85
N LEU A 344 7.74 8.86 4.10
CA LEU A 344 7.33 7.56 4.62
C LEU A 344 6.30 6.87 3.71
N LYS A 345 5.31 7.63 3.23
CA LYS A 345 4.21 7.13 2.40
C LYS A 345 4.70 6.84 0.98
N PHE A 346 5.51 7.73 0.42
CA PHE A 346 6.13 7.52 -0.89
C PHE A 346 7.04 6.29 -0.88
N TRP A 347 7.88 6.16 0.15
CA TRP A 347 8.75 5.01 0.34
C TRP A 347 7.93 3.72 0.42
N ALA A 348 6.95 3.64 1.32
CA ALA A 348 6.17 2.42 1.51
C ALA A 348 5.41 2.02 0.23
N GLN A 349 4.80 3.00 -0.47
CA GLN A 349 4.15 2.79 -1.76
C GLN A 349 5.09 2.11 -2.74
N SER A 350 6.21 2.75 -3.06
CA SER A 350 7.13 2.26 -4.08
C SER A 350 7.89 1.01 -3.64
N PHE A 351 8.25 0.90 -2.37
CA PHE A 351 8.99 -0.24 -1.81
C PHE A 351 8.22 -1.55 -1.96
N LEU A 352 6.92 -1.54 -1.68
CA LEU A 352 6.08 -2.74 -1.68
C LEU A 352 5.89 -3.36 -3.09
N LEU A 353 5.88 -2.54 -4.15
CA LEU A 353 5.84 -3.01 -5.54
C LEU A 353 7.24 -3.10 -6.19
N GLY A 354 8.30 -2.79 -5.45
CA GLY A 354 9.66 -2.84 -5.99
C GLY A 354 9.99 -1.73 -6.98
N VAL A 355 9.25 -0.61 -6.95
CA VAL A 355 9.48 0.57 -7.80
C VAL A 355 10.78 1.27 -7.36
N PRO A 356 11.83 1.31 -8.21
CA PRO A 356 13.15 1.78 -7.81
C PRO A 356 13.26 3.30 -7.65
N LYS A 357 12.44 4.08 -8.38
CA LYS A 357 12.53 5.55 -8.40
C LYS A 357 11.18 6.21 -8.15
N ILE A 358 11.21 7.29 -7.36
CA ILE A 358 10.08 8.19 -7.14
C ILE A 358 10.44 9.57 -7.70
N ILE A 359 9.65 10.10 -8.62
CA ILE A 359 9.85 11.40 -9.24
C ILE A 359 8.83 12.37 -8.64
N VAL A 360 9.34 13.35 -7.88
CA VAL A 360 8.52 14.34 -7.20
C VAL A 360 8.54 15.66 -7.97
N GLY A 361 7.38 16.08 -8.47
CA GLY A 361 7.13 17.43 -8.94
C GLY A 361 6.84 18.37 -7.78
N PHE A 362 7.77 19.29 -7.50
CA PHE A 362 7.55 20.35 -6.51
C PHE A 362 6.84 21.52 -7.16
N ARG A 363 5.71 21.89 -6.57
CA ARG A 363 4.86 22.97 -7.03
C ARG A 363 4.74 24.07 -5.98
N SER A 364 4.45 25.27 -6.45
CA SER A 364 3.99 26.36 -5.60
C SER A 364 2.61 26.05 -4.99
N LYS A 365 2.19 26.89 -4.04
CA LYS A 365 0.82 26.85 -3.48
C LYS A 365 -0.27 27.03 -4.54
N ASN A 366 0.04 27.76 -5.60
CA ASN A 366 -0.88 28.06 -6.69
C ASN A 366 -0.96 26.97 -7.77
N GLY A 367 -0.27 25.84 -7.59
CA GLY A 367 -0.29 24.73 -8.55
C GLY A 367 0.78 24.81 -9.64
N ILE A 368 1.64 25.84 -9.65
CA ILE A 368 2.70 25.96 -10.67
C ILE A 368 3.85 25.01 -10.36
N LEU A 369 4.19 24.12 -11.30
CA LEU A 369 5.34 23.22 -11.21
C LEU A 369 6.66 24.01 -11.27
N ARG A 370 7.50 23.88 -10.24
CA ARG A 370 8.75 24.66 -10.07
C ARG A 370 10.01 23.83 -10.28
N SER A 371 10.02 22.60 -9.77
CA SER A 371 11.18 21.72 -9.91
C SER A 371 10.79 20.25 -9.88
N LEU A 372 11.73 19.41 -10.30
CA LEU A 372 11.63 17.96 -10.26
C LEU A 372 12.78 17.42 -9.41
N GLN A 373 12.48 16.41 -8.59
CA GLN A 373 13.50 15.66 -7.89
C GLN A 373 13.20 14.17 -7.96
N THR A 374 14.21 13.39 -8.36
CA THR A 374 14.14 11.94 -8.34
C THR A 374 14.76 11.41 -7.06
N PHE A 375 14.03 10.55 -6.36
CA PHE A 375 14.48 9.84 -5.17
C PHE A 375 14.64 8.36 -5.51
N ASN A 376 15.75 7.77 -5.08
CA ASN A 376 15.91 6.32 -5.09
C ASN A 376 15.16 5.75 -3.89
N THR A 377 14.19 4.86 -4.13
CA THR A 377 13.30 4.34 -3.07
C THR A 377 14.09 3.73 -1.91
N HIS A 378 15.15 2.99 -2.20
CA HIS A 378 15.97 2.31 -1.19
C HIS A 378 16.80 3.26 -0.31
N GLU A 379 17.06 4.50 -0.76
CA GLU A 379 17.88 5.48 -0.02
C GLU A 379 17.04 6.30 0.98
N ILE A 380 15.72 6.41 0.76
CA ILE A 380 14.82 7.27 1.53
C ILE A 380 14.91 7.02 3.05
N PRO A 381 14.87 5.76 3.56
CA PRO A 381 15.00 5.53 5.00
C PRO A 381 16.34 6.00 5.57
N GLY A 382 17.42 5.92 4.78
CA GLY A 382 18.74 6.43 5.16
C GLY A 382 18.79 7.95 5.19
N MET A 383 18.11 8.61 4.25
CA MET A 383 18.00 10.08 4.21
C MET A 383 17.27 10.62 5.45
N VAL A 384 16.10 10.07 5.79
CA VAL A 384 15.32 10.51 6.94
C VAL A 384 16.05 10.27 8.26
N ARG A 385 16.77 9.15 8.38
CA ARG A 385 17.59 8.84 9.56
C ARG A 385 18.70 9.86 9.80
N ARG A 386 19.30 10.41 8.74
CA ARG A 386 20.30 11.48 8.81
C ARG A 386 19.67 12.88 8.99
N GLY A 387 18.39 13.02 8.64
CA GLY A 387 17.58 14.22 8.80
C GLY A 387 16.90 14.28 10.17
N THR A 388 15.57 14.31 10.21
CA THR A 388 14.85 14.44 11.49
C THR A 388 14.74 13.14 12.29
N GLY A 389 14.99 11.98 11.65
CA GLY A 389 14.80 10.67 12.27
C GLY A 389 13.36 10.39 12.70
N CYS A 390 12.37 11.05 12.08
CA CYS A 390 10.97 10.99 12.52
C CYS A 390 10.28 9.64 12.27
N TRP A 391 10.86 8.78 11.45
CA TRP A 391 10.44 7.39 11.25
C TRP A 391 11.65 6.51 10.89
N ASP A 392 11.50 5.20 11.07
CA ASP A 392 12.55 4.22 10.82
C ASP A 392 12.02 3.07 9.94
N GLY A 393 12.66 2.87 8.79
CA GLY A 393 12.26 1.83 7.84
C GLY A 393 12.36 0.40 8.40
N ASN A 394 13.36 0.11 9.25
CA ASN A 394 13.50 -1.21 9.87
C ASN A 394 12.34 -1.48 10.83
N VAL A 395 11.91 -0.47 11.59
CA VAL A 395 10.75 -0.57 12.48
C VAL A 395 9.49 -0.88 11.68
N CYS A 396 9.26 -0.22 10.54
CA CYS A 396 8.13 -0.49 9.65
C CYS A 396 8.12 -1.94 9.14
N ILE A 397 9.29 -2.44 8.72
CA ILE A 397 9.47 -3.80 8.20
C ILE A 397 9.26 -4.85 9.30
N ASN A 398 9.87 -4.64 10.46
CA ASN A 398 9.77 -5.55 11.60
C ASN A 398 8.33 -5.60 12.12
N PHE A 399 7.66 -4.45 12.20
CA PHE A 399 6.24 -4.37 12.51
C PHE A 399 5.41 -5.20 11.54
N ALA A 400 5.56 -4.99 10.23
CA ALA A 400 4.81 -5.71 9.21
C ALA A 400 5.04 -7.23 9.31
N THR A 401 6.29 -7.65 9.52
CA THR A 401 6.65 -9.07 9.69
C THR A 401 5.97 -9.68 10.90
N SER A 402 6.05 -9.03 12.07
CA SER A 402 5.38 -9.52 13.28
C SER A 402 3.85 -9.51 13.17
N PHE A 403 3.29 -8.52 12.50
CA PHE A 403 1.85 -8.42 12.26
C PHE A 403 1.37 -9.57 11.35
N LEU A 404 2.08 -9.85 10.26
CA LEU A 404 1.78 -10.97 9.36
C LEU A 404 1.85 -12.32 10.08
N ALA A 405 2.88 -12.53 10.90
CA ALA A 405 3.02 -13.74 11.70
C ALA A 405 1.79 -13.94 12.61
N TRP A 406 1.43 -12.90 13.35
CA TRP A 406 0.27 -12.91 14.24
C TRP A 406 -1.05 -13.11 13.50
N LEU A 407 -1.22 -12.47 12.34
CA LEU A 407 -2.44 -12.59 11.54
C LEU A 407 -2.62 -14.02 11.01
N LYS A 408 -1.53 -14.65 10.54
CA LYS A 408 -1.52 -16.05 10.11
C LYS A 408 -1.84 -17.03 11.26
N GLU A 409 -1.41 -16.71 12.48
CA GLU A 409 -1.74 -17.50 13.67
C GLU A 409 -3.19 -17.34 14.13
N THR A 410 -3.80 -16.19 13.80
CA THR A 410 -5.16 -15.82 14.21
C THR A 410 -6.22 -16.32 13.24
N ILE A 411 -5.96 -16.22 11.93
CA ILE A 411 -6.91 -16.61 10.87
C ILE A 411 -6.48 -17.97 10.33
N LYS A 412 -7.05 -19.05 10.88
CA LYS A 412 -6.75 -20.45 10.52
C LYS A 412 -7.93 -21.19 9.90
N ASP A 413 -9.14 -20.71 10.17
CA ASP A 413 -10.38 -21.38 9.82
C ASP A 413 -11.10 -20.63 8.70
N GLN A 414 -12.07 -21.29 8.08
CA GLN A 414 -12.93 -20.72 7.05
C GLN A 414 -13.76 -19.54 7.59
N GLY A 415 -14.38 -18.77 6.70
CA GLY A 415 -15.22 -17.64 7.09
C GLY A 415 -14.55 -16.29 6.84
N VAL A 416 -15.20 -15.25 7.36
CA VAL A 416 -14.81 -13.85 7.12
C VAL A 416 -14.45 -13.20 8.44
N TYR A 417 -13.32 -12.52 8.44
CA TYR A 417 -12.76 -11.81 9.58
C TYR A 417 -12.69 -10.32 9.28
N SER A 418 -13.17 -9.49 10.20
CA SER A 418 -12.94 -8.04 10.18
C SER A 418 -11.62 -7.72 10.87
N VAL A 419 -10.77 -6.93 10.22
CA VAL A 419 -9.46 -6.48 10.71
C VAL A 419 -9.48 -4.95 10.79
N VAL A 420 -9.50 -4.41 12.01
CA VAL A 420 -9.76 -2.97 12.24
C VAL A 420 -8.69 -2.32 13.10
N LEU A 421 -8.16 -1.19 12.62
CA LEU A 421 -7.42 -0.22 13.41
C LEU A 421 -8.25 1.04 13.53
N ARG A 422 -8.77 1.33 14.72
CA ARG A 422 -9.47 2.61 14.98
C ARG A 422 -8.49 3.73 15.22
N LYS A 423 -8.84 4.94 14.80
CA LYS A 423 -8.00 6.13 15.01
C LYS A 423 -7.56 6.29 16.47
N LYS A 424 -6.24 6.42 16.67
CA LYS A 424 -5.59 6.57 17.99
C LYS A 424 -5.80 5.38 18.96
N SER A 425 -6.30 4.23 18.52
CA SER A 425 -6.43 3.06 19.41
C SER A 425 -5.06 2.46 19.75
N GLY A 426 -4.11 2.53 18.81
CA GLY A 426 -2.80 1.86 18.93
C GLY A 426 -2.88 0.34 18.94
N VAL A 427 -4.04 -0.25 18.62
CA VAL A 427 -4.32 -1.69 18.66
C VAL A 427 -5.15 -2.07 17.44
N VAL A 428 -4.70 -3.11 16.72
CA VAL A 428 -5.48 -3.77 15.67
C VAL A 428 -6.35 -4.85 16.31
N GLU A 429 -7.63 -4.86 15.98
CA GLU A 429 -8.60 -5.86 16.43
C GLU A 429 -8.98 -6.75 15.26
N VAL A 430 -9.00 -8.07 15.47
CA VAL A 430 -9.49 -9.07 14.52
C VAL A 430 -10.66 -9.80 15.13
N ARG A 431 -11.77 -9.90 14.38
CA ARG A 431 -13.00 -10.57 14.81
C ARG A 431 -13.58 -11.38 13.67
N ARG A 432 -14.01 -12.61 13.93
CA ARG A 432 -14.79 -13.38 12.96
C ARG A 432 -16.18 -12.76 12.86
N VAL A 433 -16.61 -12.41 11.66
CA VAL A 433 -17.91 -11.79 11.36
C VAL A 433 -18.84 -12.73 10.58
N LYS A 434 -18.29 -13.74 9.90
CA LYS A 434 -19.05 -14.85 9.30
C LYS A 434 -18.32 -16.16 9.55
N GLU A 435 -19.06 -17.20 9.93
CA GLU A 435 -18.50 -18.53 10.23
C GLU A 435 -18.09 -19.30 8.96
N GLU A 436 -18.80 -19.09 7.85
CA GLU A 436 -18.59 -19.85 6.61
C GLU A 436 -18.48 -18.94 5.39
N GLY A 437 -17.90 -19.50 4.32
CA GLY A 437 -17.70 -18.83 3.04
C GLY A 437 -16.57 -17.81 3.01
N THR A 438 -16.36 -17.21 1.84
CA THR A 438 -15.31 -16.22 1.60
C THR A 438 -15.81 -14.78 1.62
N GLY A 439 -17.12 -14.56 1.74
CA GLY A 439 -17.71 -13.22 1.79
C GLY A 439 -17.60 -12.41 0.51
N ALA A 440 -17.49 -13.08 -0.65
CA ALA A 440 -17.19 -12.48 -1.96
C ALA A 440 -15.77 -11.93 -2.14
N ILE A 441 -14.93 -11.96 -1.09
CA ILE A 441 -13.51 -11.57 -1.16
C ILE A 441 -12.74 -12.37 -2.22
N VAL A 442 -13.10 -13.64 -2.35
CA VAL A 442 -12.57 -14.54 -3.37
C VAL A 442 -13.71 -14.84 -4.34
N SER A 443 -13.51 -14.48 -5.61
CA SER A 443 -14.54 -14.62 -6.63
C SER A 443 -14.91 -16.09 -6.88
N GLU A 444 -16.18 -16.34 -7.20
CA GLU A 444 -16.68 -17.70 -7.46
C GLU A 444 -15.96 -18.38 -8.63
N GLU A 445 -15.57 -17.60 -9.64
CA GLU A 445 -14.77 -18.08 -10.77
C GLU A 445 -13.40 -18.60 -10.30
N PHE A 446 -12.71 -17.85 -9.44
CA PHE A 446 -11.42 -18.25 -8.89
C PHE A 446 -11.54 -19.47 -7.97
N LEU A 447 -12.60 -19.54 -7.15
CA LEU A 447 -12.91 -20.70 -6.31
C LEU A 447 -13.19 -21.96 -7.16
N ALA A 448 -13.90 -21.82 -8.28
CA ALA A 448 -14.13 -22.93 -9.20
C ALA A 448 -12.82 -23.42 -9.85
N TRP A 449 -11.98 -22.49 -10.31
CA TRP A 449 -10.66 -22.80 -10.87
C TRP A 449 -9.76 -23.55 -9.88
N ARG A 450 -9.66 -23.04 -8.64
CA ARG A 450 -8.81 -23.66 -7.60
C ARG A 450 -9.28 -25.05 -7.18
N ARG A 451 -10.60 -25.31 -7.18
CA ARG A 451 -11.16 -26.66 -6.94
C ARG A 451 -10.81 -27.65 -8.05
N GLN A 452 -10.96 -27.27 -9.31
CA GLN A 452 -10.62 -28.13 -10.46
C GLN A 452 -9.14 -28.54 -10.45
N GLY A 453 -8.26 -27.59 -10.13
CA GLY A 453 -6.83 -27.86 -9.99
C GLY A 453 -6.44 -28.66 -8.74
N ALA A 454 -7.35 -28.90 -7.80
CA ALA A 454 -7.13 -29.79 -6.64
C ALA A 454 -7.53 -31.23 -6.99
N ASP A 455 -8.67 -31.42 -7.67
CA ASP A 455 -9.15 -32.73 -8.11
C ASP A 455 -8.25 -33.36 -9.18
N GLY A 456 -7.65 -32.57 -10.07
CA GLY A 456 -6.66 -33.05 -11.06
C GLY A 456 -5.40 -33.64 -10.40
N THR A 457 -4.87 -32.96 -9.37
CA THR A 457 -3.70 -33.45 -8.61
C THR A 457 -3.98 -34.68 -7.75
N VAL A 458 -5.24 -34.91 -7.34
CA VAL A 458 -5.63 -36.13 -6.61
C VAL A 458 -5.71 -37.31 -7.58
N LYS A 459 -6.32 -37.13 -8.75
CA LYS A 459 -6.41 -38.18 -9.78
C LYS A 459 -5.06 -38.60 -10.33
N GLU A 460 -4.15 -37.66 -10.61
CA GLU A 460 -2.79 -37.99 -11.06
C GLU A 460 -1.97 -38.72 -9.97
N ARG A 461 -2.17 -38.39 -8.69
CA ARG A 461 -1.53 -39.13 -7.59
C ARG A 461 -2.08 -40.55 -7.45
N GLU A 462 -3.37 -40.75 -7.66
CA GLU A 462 -4.01 -42.06 -7.69
C GLU A 462 -3.54 -42.90 -8.89
N ASP A 463 -3.37 -42.30 -10.08
CA ASP A 463 -2.85 -42.99 -11.26
C ASP A 463 -1.36 -43.36 -11.13
N VAL A 464 -0.53 -42.51 -10.52
CA VAL A 464 0.89 -42.82 -10.26
C VAL A 464 1.04 -43.91 -9.19
N THR A 465 0.22 -43.89 -8.13
CA THR A 465 0.23 -44.98 -7.12
C THR A 465 -0.40 -46.27 -7.63
N ALA A 466 -1.30 -46.22 -8.62
CA ALA A 466 -1.79 -47.42 -9.31
C ALA A 466 -0.69 -48.04 -10.20
N GLN A 467 0.09 -47.23 -10.93
CA GLN A 467 1.20 -47.69 -11.76
C GLN A 467 2.39 -48.25 -10.95
N GLU A 468 2.69 -47.70 -9.77
CA GLU A 468 3.73 -48.24 -8.89
C GLU A 468 3.33 -49.58 -8.24
N ASN A 469 2.03 -49.83 -8.03
CA ASN A 469 1.54 -51.10 -7.47
C ASN A 469 1.44 -52.24 -8.51
N GLU A 470 1.43 -51.95 -9.81
CA GLU A 470 1.48 -52.98 -10.87
C GLU A 470 2.89 -53.52 -11.15
N ASN A 471 3.95 -52.87 -10.62
CA ASN A 471 5.33 -53.20 -10.94
C ASN A 471 6.10 -53.90 -9.80
N VAL A 472 5.41 -54.69 -8.97
CA VAL A 472 6.04 -55.58 -7.98
C VAL A 472 6.38 -56.92 -8.63
N PRO A 473 7.67 -57.31 -8.78
CA PRO A 473 8.02 -58.58 -9.40
C PRO A 473 7.71 -59.74 -8.44
N LYS A 474 6.86 -60.67 -8.89
CA LYS A 474 6.58 -61.94 -8.19
C LYS A 474 7.87 -62.76 -8.04
N LYS A 475 8.22 -63.10 -6.80
CA LYS A 475 9.34 -64.01 -6.48
C LYS A 475 9.15 -65.38 -7.16
N PRO A 476 10.23 -66.01 -7.67
CA PRO A 476 10.14 -67.36 -8.19
C PRO A 476 10.02 -68.38 -7.06
N ASN A 477 9.25 -69.43 -7.35
CA ASN A 477 8.92 -70.54 -6.47
C ASN A 477 10.05 -71.59 -6.56
N GLU A 478 10.87 -71.75 -5.52
CA GLU A 478 11.88 -72.82 -5.46
C GLU A 478 11.23 -74.11 -4.96
N GLY A 479 10.85 -74.98 -5.91
CA GLY A 479 10.52 -76.37 -5.68
C GLY A 479 11.72 -77.27 -5.97
N GLN A 480 12.13 -78.02 -4.94
CA GLN A 480 12.64 -79.41 -4.96
C GLN A 480 13.44 -79.89 -6.20
N ALA A 481 14.71 -80.25 -5.97
CA ALA A 481 15.36 -81.30 -6.74
C ALA A 481 16.29 -82.13 -5.85
N GLU A 482 16.03 -83.43 -5.90
CA GLU A 482 16.64 -84.55 -5.20
C GLU A 482 17.82 -85.11 -6.03
N LYS A 483 18.83 -85.68 -5.34
CA LYS A 483 19.82 -86.70 -5.77
C LYS A 483 20.34 -86.72 -7.23
N ALA A 484 21.65 -86.53 -7.38
CA ALA A 484 22.63 -87.56 -7.76
C ALA A 484 24.05 -86.98 -7.74
#